data_AF-A0A8S2PVT0-F1
#
_entry.id   AF-A0A8S2PVT0-F1
#
_cell.length_a   1.000
_cell.length_b   1.000
_cell.length_c   1.000
_cell.angle_alpha   90.00
_cell.angle_beta   90.00
_cell.angle_gamma   90.00
#
_symmetry.space_group_name_H-M   'P 1'
#
loop_
_entity.id
_entity.type
_entity.pdbx_description
1 polymer ?
#
loop_
_entity_poly.entity_id
_entity_poly.type
_entity_poly.pdbx_seq_one_letter_code
_entity_poly.pdbx_strand_id
1 'polypeptide(L)'
;MLHVRRIIRKGCHYSLFAKKQLQSTANETNDDVTTVDKEKIKSLDKQVAFLGRRSKKPIQQSIYAYKKINNTYYDWMFAVNKVVIPRDDLYRPLILRNVVKQILRYMSDSYFDFEQWLTFRDYLVKKDIGISRLFDGVFLHECVDHQRYLMALSYIDFLRKEDIELTPTGLAMLLLLARQMDIKSQYADIKISEDELLKAYDEFIKIQPIPDSLLTLPIISGLTLTRKWKESIKHLPILENDLESMQTALGYILTAAAKYHDYNFFFQLIDNVSQTEEIRIRKRRDRTLNYHDKSNESIKTTMTKNKKGIRTPFLTHMPLKMLKESDYYLISKTSQAYETFTNYLTGDKQMQINSLKKLLEKSQHNGYIPPLGFVQALEKKLKEIDQDKYRCDHIYFAPNGVSTNNQSCLPSIELNEDESQLLHRYVQDNFVDLIRKNCPSMTNDINKLENIHQCLIEKKVDVIFDCVHYPLLELDWSNRYPLYVKRILQQIVHEKEKTCLVLAKAHIEDYINQLDIQNTHVIRAHYETGHSALPILVALFNGPQTLLASAIDQRPFKSILEIKHVALLDQWIQTHQLVAIVKPDLVYLQAPCVYSTQVHMQEKQWLIPYYDGSPLADAEKVNRWFRVQIT
;
A
#
# COMPACT_ATOMS: atom_id res chain seq x y z
N MET A 1 13.64 49.03 7.98
CA MET A 1 12.66 49.97 7.37
C MET A 1 13.23 50.84 6.24
N LEU A 2 14.43 51.44 6.39
CA LEU A 2 15.10 52.22 5.32
C LEU A 2 15.44 51.39 4.06
N HIS A 3 15.73 50.10 4.21
CA HIS A 3 15.99 49.19 3.08
C HIS A 3 14.72 48.89 2.25
N VAL A 4 13.57 48.77 2.92
CA VAL A 4 12.24 48.58 2.27
C VAL A 4 11.84 49.80 1.44
N ARG A 5 12.15 51.02 1.92
CA ARG A 5 11.94 52.26 1.15
C ARG A 5 12.85 52.37 -0.09
N ARG A 6 14.07 51.82 -0.04
CA ARG A 6 14.99 51.73 -1.20
C ARG A 6 14.50 50.75 -2.26
N ILE A 7 13.83 49.68 -1.86
CA ILE A 7 13.31 48.61 -2.74
C ILE A 7 12.02 49.04 -3.46
N ILE A 8 11.10 49.74 -2.78
CA ILE A 8 9.90 50.31 -3.42
C ILE A 8 10.29 51.32 -4.51
N ARG A 9 11.35 52.11 -4.29
CA ARG A 9 11.90 53.02 -5.32
C ARG A 9 12.46 52.30 -6.56
N LYS A 10 13.04 51.11 -6.41
CA LYS A 10 13.54 50.31 -7.55
C LYS A 10 12.41 49.66 -8.36
N GLY A 11 11.33 49.21 -7.69
CA GLY A 11 10.14 48.69 -8.37
C GLY A 11 9.40 49.73 -9.22
N CYS A 12 9.29 50.99 -8.74
CA CYS A 12 8.74 52.09 -9.52
C CYS A 12 9.60 52.43 -10.76
N HIS A 13 10.92 52.21 -10.70
CA HIS A 13 11.82 52.47 -11.82
C HIS A 13 11.63 51.50 -13.00
N TYR A 14 11.32 50.21 -12.75
CA TYR A 14 11.08 49.22 -13.81
C TYR A 14 9.77 49.45 -14.56
N SER A 15 8.72 49.89 -13.85
CA SER A 15 7.45 50.31 -14.45
C SER A 15 7.63 51.55 -15.36
N LEU A 16 8.44 52.51 -14.93
CA LEU A 16 8.79 53.70 -15.72
C LEU A 16 9.69 53.35 -16.92
N PHE A 17 10.56 52.34 -16.80
CA PHE A 17 11.43 51.87 -17.88
C PHE A 17 10.64 51.15 -18.98
N ALA A 18 9.71 50.27 -18.62
CA ALA A 18 8.81 49.61 -19.58
C ALA A 18 7.90 50.61 -20.32
N LYS A 19 7.44 51.66 -19.62
CA LYS A 19 6.63 52.73 -20.22
C LYS A 19 7.45 53.58 -21.21
N LYS A 20 8.73 53.81 -20.93
CA LYS A 20 9.67 54.50 -21.84
C LYS A 20 10.04 53.65 -23.06
N GLN A 21 10.23 52.34 -22.92
CA GLN A 21 10.48 51.44 -24.06
C GLN A 21 9.29 51.32 -25.01
N LEU A 22 8.06 51.32 -24.48
CA LEU A 22 6.83 51.32 -25.29
C LEU A 22 6.58 52.67 -25.98
N GLN A 23 7.04 53.78 -25.39
CA GLN A 23 6.99 55.10 -26.01
C GLN A 23 8.09 55.32 -27.05
N SER A 24 9.27 54.70 -26.90
CA SER A 24 10.33 54.77 -27.91
C SER A 24 9.99 53.94 -29.15
N THR A 25 9.38 52.77 -28.98
CA THR A 25 8.90 51.93 -30.10
C THR A 25 7.74 52.58 -30.88
N ALA A 26 6.94 53.44 -30.24
CA ALA A 26 5.89 54.21 -30.93
C ALA A 26 6.43 55.43 -31.70
N ASN A 27 7.64 55.90 -31.39
CA ASN A 27 8.26 57.06 -32.05
C ASN A 27 9.23 56.67 -33.19
N GLU A 28 9.54 55.38 -33.35
CA GLU A 28 10.46 54.88 -34.39
C GLU A 28 9.74 54.40 -35.67
N THR A 29 8.41 54.30 -35.65
CA THR A 29 7.60 54.00 -36.85
C THR A 29 6.95 55.29 -37.35
N ASN A 30 7.50 55.84 -38.43
CA ASN A 30 7.11 57.11 -39.03
C ASN A 30 5.88 56.93 -39.95
N ASP A 31 4.80 56.36 -39.42
CA ASP A 31 3.52 56.23 -40.13
C ASP A 31 2.41 56.97 -39.35
N ASP A 32 1.60 57.72 -40.09
CA ASP A 32 0.52 58.58 -39.59
C ASP A 32 -0.41 57.80 -38.63
N VAL A 33 -0.34 58.17 -37.34
CA VAL A 33 -1.17 57.61 -36.28
C VAL A 33 -2.61 58.06 -36.48
N THR A 34 -3.39 57.22 -37.17
CA THR A 34 -4.83 57.40 -37.32
C THR A 34 -5.55 57.33 -35.97
N THR A 35 -6.73 57.93 -35.90
CA THR A 35 -7.63 58.02 -34.74
C THR A 35 -7.93 56.68 -34.05
N VAL A 36 -7.74 55.54 -34.74
CA VAL A 36 -7.95 54.18 -34.24
C VAL A 36 -6.93 53.78 -33.16
N ASP A 37 -5.68 54.26 -33.23
CA ASP A 37 -4.66 53.91 -32.23
C ASP A 37 -4.78 54.72 -30.95
N LYS A 38 -5.31 55.94 -31.01
CA LYS A 38 -5.65 56.74 -29.82
C LYS A 38 -6.80 56.12 -29.04
N GLU A 39 -7.74 55.44 -29.71
CA GLU A 39 -8.81 54.68 -29.05
C GLU A 39 -8.32 53.34 -28.48
N LYS A 40 -7.40 52.64 -29.16
CA LYS A 40 -6.74 51.44 -28.60
C LYS A 40 -5.91 51.77 -27.35
N ILE A 41 -5.15 52.87 -27.36
CA ILE A 41 -4.38 53.31 -26.19
C ILE A 41 -5.32 53.73 -25.04
N LYS A 42 -6.42 54.45 -25.32
CA LYS A 42 -7.44 54.76 -24.30
C LYS A 42 -8.20 53.52 -23.79
N SER A 43 -8.40 52.51 -24.63
CA SER A 43 -8.99 51.22 -24.28
C SER A 43 -8.05 50.41 -23.38
N LEU A 44 -6.76 50.38 -23.70
CA LEU A 44 -5.70 49.78 -22.88
C LEU A 44 -5.53 50.51 -21.54
N ASP A 45 -5.56 51.84 -21.52
CA ASP A 45 -5.51 52.63 -20.27
C ASP A 45 -6.76 52.39 -19.40
N LYS A 46 -7.94 52.20 -20.01
CA LYS A 46 -9.16 51.79 -19.29
C LYS A 46 -9.07 50.36 -18.78
N GLN A 47 -8.51 49.41 -19.54
CA GLN A 47 -8.31 48.02 -19.11
C GLN A 47 -7.25 47.92 -18.01
N VAL A 48 -6.17 48.68 -18.08
CA VAL A 48 -5.13 48.76 -17.05
C VAL A 48 -5.66 49.45 -15.78
N ALA A 49 -6.47 50.51 -15.92
CA ALA A 49 -7.16 51.14 -14.79
C ALA A 49 -8.25 50.23 -14.17
N PHE A 50 -8.90 49.39 -14.97
CA PHE A 50 -9.89 48.40 -14.52
C PHE A 50 -9.22 47.22 -13.80
N LEU A 51 -8.10 46.71 -14.32
CA LEU A 51 -7.28 45.67 -13.69
C LEU A 51 -6.58 46.17 -12.42
N GLY A 52 -6.17 47.44 -12.38
CA GLY A 52 -5.57 48.08 -11.20
C GLY A 52 -6.54 48.33 -10.04
N ARG A 53 -7.85 48.35 -10.29
CA ARG A 53 -8.88 48.61 -9.26
C ARG A 53 -9.58 47.36 -8.72
N ARG A 54 -9.44 46.20 -9.38
CA ARG A 54 -9.99 44.92 -8.88
C ARG A 54 -9.05 43.75 -9.14
N SER A 55 -7.86 43.75 -8.53
CA SER A 55 -7.21 42.50 -8.19
C SER A 55 -6.02 42.71 -7.25
N LYS A 56 -6.20 42.42 -5.96
CA LYS A 56 -5.05 42.18 -5.07
C LYS A 56 -4.31 40.87 -5.42
N LYS A 57 -4.86 40.03 -6.32
CA LYS A 57 -4.33 38.70 -6.64
C LYS A 57 -2.99 38.70 -7.39
N PRO A 58 -2.72 39.50 -8.44
CA PRO A 58 -1.42 39.48 -9.09
C PRO A 58 -0.32 40.04 -8.19
N ILE A 59 -0.59 41.11 -7.42
CA ILE A 59 0.38 41.63 -6.44
C ILE A 59 0.58 40.64 -5.29
N GLN A 60 -0.46 39.96 -4.81
CA GLN A 60 -0.31 38.87 -3.84
C GLN A 60 0.43 37.67 -4.42
N GLN A 61 0.21 37.29 -5.67
CA GLN A 61 0.93 36.20 -6.35
C GLN A 61 2.41 36.55 -6.56
N SER A 62 2.73 37.80 -6.93
CA SER A 62 4.12 38.27 -7.04
C SER A 62 4.79 38.39 -5.68
N ILE A 63 4.09 38.86 -4.64
CA ILE A 63 4.61 38.90 -3.26
C ILE A 63 4.72 37.49 -2.66
N TYR A 64 3.84 36.56 -3.02
CA TYR A 64 3.88 35.17 -2.59
C TYR A 64 5.01 34.41 -3.30
N ALA A 65 5.19 34.62 -4.61
CA ALA A 65 6.34 34.12 -5.37
C ALA A 65 7.65 34.71 -4.83
N TYR A 66 7.70 36.00 -4.53
CA TYR A 66 8.88 36.66 -3.94
C TYR A 66 9.16 36.21 -2.49
N LYS A 67 8.13 36.00 -1.66
CA LYS A 67 8.28 35.39 -0.33
C LYS A 67 8.72 33.93 -0.42
N LYS A 68 8.25 33.18 -1.42
CA LYS A 68 8.66 31.80 -1.68
C LYS A 68 10.13 31.73 -2.11
N ILE A 69 10.60 32.66 -2.95
CA ILE A 69 12.00 32.75 -3.41
C ILE A 69 12.95 33.22 -2.29
N ASN A 70 12.52 34.14 -1.42
CA ASN A 70 13.35 34.56 -0.27
C ASN A 70 13.35 33.55 0.88
N ASN A 71 12.33 32.69 1.02
CA ASN A 71 12.34 31.65 2.04
C ASN A 71 13.35 30.54 1.71
N THR A 72 13.49 30.12 0.44
CA THR A 72 14.36 28.98 0.09
C THR A 72 15.84 29.20 0.43
N TYR A 73 16.36 30.42 0.29
CA TYR A 73 17.77 30.73 0.63
C TYR A 73 18.06 30.57 2.13
N TYR A 74 17.16 31.07 2.99
CA TYR A 74 17.32 30.93 4.44
C TYR A 74 17.00 29.52 4.92
N ASP A 75 16.11 28.80 4.23
CA ASP A 75 15.67 27.46 4.61
C ASP A 75 16.82 26.45 4.56
N TRP A 76 17.64 26.44 3.50
CA TRP A 76 18.76 25.49 3.42
C TRP A 76 19.92 25.87 4.36
N MET A 77 20.22 27.16 4.54
CA MET A 77 21.25 27.59 5.49
C MET A 77 20.86 27.22 6.91
N PHE A 78 19.58 27.43 7.25
CA PHE A 78 19.00 27.01 8.52
C PHE A 78 19.06 25.48 8.68
N ALA A 79 18.70 24.73 7.64
CA ALA A 79 18.77 23.27 7.63
C ALA A 79 20.17 22.77 7.97
N VAL A 80 21.20 23.24 7.25
CA VAL A 80 22.59 22.83 7.46
C VAL A 80 23.09 23.22 8.85
N ASN A 81 22.70 24.39 9.37
CA ASN A 81 23.09 24.82 10.72
C ASN A 81 22.41 24.01 11.85
N LYS A 82 21.32 23.29 11.56
CA LYS A 82 20.66 22.40 12.52
C LYS A 82 21.25 20.99 12.54
N VAL A 83 22.09 20.64 11.57
CA VAL A 83 22.71 19.32 11.51
C VAL A 83 23.91 19.26 12.45
N VAL A 84 23.90 18.27 13.35
CA VAL A 84 25.07 17.94 14.17
C VAL A 84 25.94 16.98 13.38
N ILE A 85 27.15 17.43 13.03
CA ILE A 85 28.12 16.64 12.26
C ILE A 85 29.07 15.96 13.25
N PRO A 86 29.11 14.63 13.33
CA PRO A 86 30.11 13.92 14.11
C PRO A 86 31.50 14.21 13.54
N ARG A 87 32.43 14.71 14.36
CA ARG A 87 33.78 15.14 13.90
C ARG A 87 34.68 13.99 13.46
N ASP A 88 34.39 12.75 13.89
CA ASP A 88 35.37 11.66 13.80
C ASP A 88 35.09 10.62 12.68
N ASP A 89 34.06 10.77 11.84
CA ASP A 89 33.70 9.70 10.87
C ASP A 89 32.83 10.16 9.67
N LEU A 90 33.05 11.36 9.13
CA LEU A 90 32.28 11.93 8.00
C LEU A 90 32.25 11.06 6.72
N TYR A 91 33.18 10.12 6.58
CA TYR A 91 33.31 9.26 5.39
C TYR A 91 32.49 7.97 5.45
N ARG A 92 31.77 7.68 6.54
CA ARG A 92 30.88 6.51 6.56
C ARG A 92 29.60 6.83 5.77
N PRO A 93 29.23 6.03 4.74
CA PRO A 93 28.02 6.27 3.95
C PRO A 93 26.75 6.45 4.78
N LEU A 94 26.63 5.77 5.92
CA LEU A 94 25.50 5.90 6.84
C LEU A 94 25.42 7.27 7.54
N ILE A 95 26.57 7.86 7.90
CA ILE A 95 26.61 9.19 8.54
C ILE A 95 26.24 10.25 7.51
N LEU A 96 26.81 10.16 6.31
CA LEU A 96 26.47 11.07 5.21
C LEU A 96 24.99 11.01 4.87
N ARG A 97 24.42 9.80 4.78
CA ARG A 97 22.98 9.60 4.57
C ARG A 97 22.14 10.27 5.66
N ASN A 98 22.52 10.13 6.93
CA ASN A 98 21.84 10.78 8.04
C ASN A 98 21.94 12.31 8.00
N VAL A 99 23.10 12.85 7.61
CA VAL A 99 23.30 14.29 7.43
C VAL A 99 22.38 14.81 6.33
N VAL A 100 22.34 14.16 5.17
CA VAL A 100 21.45 14.53 4.05
C VAL A 100 19.98 14.45 4.47
N LYS A 101 19.56 13.39 5.16
CA LYS A 101 18.19 13.27 5.71
C LYS A 101 17.81 14.43 6.61
N GLN A 102 18.73 14.85 7.48
CA GLN A 102 18.49 15.99 8.36
C GLN A 102 18.38 17.30 7.57
N ILE A 103 19.21 17.51 6.55
CA ILE A 103 19.11 18.68 5.67
C ILE A 103 17.73 18.70 4.99
N LEU A 104 17.33 17.60 4.35
CA LEU A 104 16.06 17.52 3.61
C LEU A 104 14.82 17.64 4.49
N ARG A 105 14.90 17.27 5.78
CA ARG A 105 13.82 17.47 6.75
C ARG A 105 13.39 18.93 6.86
N TYR A 106 14.32 19.87 6.67
CA TYR A 106 14.07 21.30 6.78
C TYR A 106 13.90 21.99 5.43
N MET A 107 14.05 21.27 4.31
CA MET A 107 13.90 21.83 2.97
C MET A 107 12.57 21.38 2.34
N SER A 108 11.86 22.33 1.72
CA SER A 108 10.66 22.04 0.93
C SER A 108 11.02 21.58 -0.49
N ASP A 109 10.20 20.71 -1.08
CA ASP A 109 10.35 20.36 -2.50
C ASP A 109 10.17 21.61 -3.38
N SER A 110 11.26 22.08 -3.96
CA SER A 110 11.29 23.27 -4.80
C SER A 110 12.45 23.16 -5.78
N TYR A 111 12.27 23.75 -6.96
CA TYR A 111 13.29 23.80 -7.98
C TYR A 111 14.28 24.92 -7.63
N PHE A 112 15.55 24.55 -7.45
CA PHE A 112 16.63 25.49 -7.13
C PHE A 112 17.31 25.93 -8.41
N ASP A 113 17.58 27.22 -8.56
CA ASP A 113 18.39 27.69 -9.68
C ASP A 113 19.88 27.36 -9.47
N PHE A 114 20.66 27.60 -10.52
CA PHE A 114 22.09 27.30 -10.53
C PHE A 114 22.87 28.04 -9.43
N GLU A 115 22.58 29.33 -9.21
CA GLU A 115 23.28 30.16 -8.22
C GLU A 115 22.95 29.72 -6.78
N GLN A 116 21.71 29.30 -6.53
CA GLN A 116 21.28 28.72 -5.27
C GLN A 116 22.04 27.43 -4.95
N TRP A 117 22.20 26.55 -5.95
CA TRP A 117 22.97 25.32 -5.77
C TRP A 117 24.46 25.56 -5.56
N LEU A 118 25.05 26.49 -6.32
CA LEU A 118 26.45 26.88 -6.14
C LEU A 118 26.68 27.39 -4.71
N THR A 119 25.82 28.29 -4.23
CA THR A 119 25.92 28.83 -2.88
C THR A 119 25.70 27.74 -1.80
N PHE A 120 24.75 26.82 -2.02
CA PHE A 120 24.49 25.70 -1.12
C PHE A 120 25.72 24.79 -1.01
N ARG A 121 26.32 24.38 -2.14
CA ARG A 121 27.54 23.55 -2.14
C ARG A 121 28.70 24.27 -1.50
N ASP A 122 28.97 25.53 -1.85
CA ASP A 122 30.04 26.30 -1.20
C ASP A 122 29.87 26.35 0.32
N TYR A 123 28.63 26.42 0.80
CA TYR A 123 28.35 26.40 2.23
C TYR A 123 28.57 25.04 2.87
N LEU A 124 28.21 23.94 2.20
CA LEU A 124 28.50 22.60 2.67
C LEU A 124 30.02 22.37 2.79
N VAL A 125 30.82 22.84 1.80
CA VAL A 125 32.29 22.80 1.88
C VAL A 125 32.78 23.60 3.10
N LYS A 126 32.27 24.82 3.30
CA LYS A 126 32.62 25.66 4.46
C LYS A 126 32.27 25.02 5.82
N LYS A 127 31.29 24.12 5.84
CA LYS A 127 30.86 23.38 7.03
C LYS A 127 31.56 22.04 7.20
N ASP A 128 32.56 21.75 6.36
CA ASP A 128 33.30 20.49 6.35
C ASP A 128 32.39 19.27 6.13
N ILE A 129 31.25 19.48 5.46
CA ILE A 129 30.36 18.41 5.00
C ILE A 129 30.94 17.97 3.67
N GLY A 130 31.87 17.01 3.72
CA GLY A 130 32.65 16.55 2.57
C GLY A 130 31.80 16.30 1.32
N ILE A 131 31.84 17.25 0.38
CA ILE A 131 31.15 17.12 -0.90
C ILE A 131 32.00 16.26 -1.81
N SER A 132 31.58 15.02 -1.96
CA SER A 132 32.23 14.03 -2.80
C SER A 132 31.23 13.48 -3.81
N ARG A 133 31.70 12.71 -4.79
CA ARG A 133 30.84 11.94 -5.69
C ARG A 133 29.82 11.05 -4.93
N LEU A 134 30.19 10.58 -3.74
CA LEU A 134 29.29 9.83 -2.86
C LEU A 134 28.16 10.72 -2.32
N PHE A 135 28.44 11.97 -1.98
CA PHE A 135 27.42 12.94 -1.56
C PHE A 135 26.36 13.12 -2.64
N ASP A 136 26.76 13.29 -3.91
CA ASP A 136 25.82 13.52 -5.01
C ASP A 136 24.83 12.37 -5.17
N GLY A 137 25.32 11.12 -5.13
CA GLY A 137 24.48 9.93 -5.20
C GLY A 137 23.53 9.78 -4.00
N VAL A 138 24.04 9.99 -2.78
CA VAL A 138 23.25 9.92 -1.54
C VAL A 138 22.20 11.03 -1.50
N PHE A 139 22.55 12.25 -1.93
CA PHE A 139 21.64 13.39 -1.98
C PHE A 139 20.45 13.13 -2.90
N LEU A 140 20.71 12.65 -4.12
CA LEU A 140 19.67 12.30 -5.07
C LEU A 140 18.77 11.17 -4.56
N HIS A 141 19.37 10.12 -3.98
CA HIS A 141 18.61 9.02 -3.39
C HIS A 141 17.65 9.52 -2.30
N GLU A 142 18.15 10.32 -1.37
CA GLU A 142 17.34 10.84 -0.29
C GLU A 142 16.25 11.82 -0.77
N CYS A 143 16.52 12.59 -1.83
CA CYS A 143 15.49 13.42 -2.45
C CYS A 143 14.35 12.56 -3.02
N VAL A 144 14.65 11.46 -3.72
CA VAL A 144 13.62 10.58 -4.26
C VAL A 144 12.84 9.87 -3.15
N ASP A 145 13.52 9.34 -2.13
CA ASP A 145 12.90 8.69 -0.95
C ASP A 145 11.94 9.64 -0.22
N HIS A 146 12.32 10.91 -0.06
CA HIS A 146 11.52 11.93 0.65
C HIS A 146 10.58 12.71 -0.29
N GLN A 147 10.37 12.23 -1.51
CA GLN A 147 9.48 12.82 -2.51
C GLN A 147 9.80 14.30 -2.83
N ARG A 148 11.09 14.64 -2.86
CA ARG A 148 11.66 15.94 -3.23
C ARG A 148 12.10 15.96 -4.70
N TYR A 149 11.16 15.72 -5.62
CA TYR A 149 11.47 15.45 -7.02
C TYR A 149 11.95 16.69 -7.78
N LEU A 150 11.38 17.87 -7.51
CA LEU A 150 11.83 19.11 -8.17
C LEU A 150 13.25 19.47 -7.75
N MET A 151 13.55 19.24 -6.47
CA MET A 151 14.89 19.43 -5.93
C MET A 151 15.89 18.48 -6.59
N ALA A 152 15.57 17.18 -6.66
CA ALA A 152 16.41 16.18 -7.33
C ALA A 152 16.68 16.56 -8.80
N LEU A 153 15.64 16.94 -9.54
CA LEU A 153 15.76 17.35 -10.94
C LEU A 153 16.67 18.57 -11.08
N SER A 154 16.43 19.62 -10.29
CA SER A 154 17.25 20.82 -10.32
C SER A 154 18.71 20.56 -9.93
N TYR A 155 18.96 19.59 -9.05
CA TYR A 155 20.31 19.20 -8.68
C TYR A 155 21.02 18.46 -9.82
N ILE A 156 20.33 17.59 -10.55
CA ILE A 156 20.86 16.93 -11.75
C ILE A 156 21.20 17.97 -12.83
N ASP A 157 20.32 18.95 -13.03
CA ASP A 157 20.55 20.04 -13.98
C ASP A 157 21.79 20.87 -13.59
N PHE A 158 21.95 21.17 -12.30
CA PHE A 158 23.14 21.82 -11.76
C PHE A 158 24.42 21.00 -12.04
N LEU A 159 24.43 19.69 -11.72
CA LEU A 159 25.59 18.83 -11.93
C LEU A 159 26.01 18.81 -13.40
N ARG A 160 25.05 18.71 -14.33
CA ARG A 160 25.32 18.75 -15.77
C ARG A 160 25.89 20.09 -16.22
N LYS A 161 25.40 21.20 -15.67
CA LYS A 161 25.88 22.54 -16.02
C LYS A 161 27.32 22.78 -15.57
N GLU A 162 27.70 22.20 -14.43
CA GLU A 162 29.07 22.20 -13.91
C GLU A 162 29.97 21.14 -14.56
N ASP A 163 29.49 20.42 -15.57
CA ASP A 163 30.19 19.30 -16.22
C ASP A 163 30.62 18.21 -15.22
N ILE A 164 29.84 18.02 -14.15
CA ILE A 164 30.05 16.97 -13.15
C ILE A 164 29.33 15.70 -13.61
N GLU A 165 30.10 14.67 -13.96
CA GLU A 165 29.56 13.35 -14.32
C GLU A 165 28.73 12.75 -13.17
N LEU A 166 27.55 12.24 -13.51
CA LEU A 166 26.72 11.51 -12.56
C LEU A 166 27.36 10.16 -12.22
N THR A 167 27.36 9.83 -10.93
CA THR A 167 27.75 8.49 -10.47
C THR A 167 26.74 7.42 -10.91
N PRO A 168 27.07 6.12 -10.86
CA PRO A 168 26.09 5.05 -11.10
C PRO A 168 24.82 5.22 -10.26
N THR A 169 24.94 5.60 -8.98
CA THR A 169 23.79 5.93 -8.14
C THR A 169 23.02 7.13 -8.66
N GLY A 170 23.69 8.21 -9.08
CA GLY A 170 23.03 9.38 -9.67
C GLY A 170 22.26 9.06 -10.96
N LEU A 171 22.84 8.25 -11.85
CA LEU A 171 22.19 7.77 -13.08
C LEU A 171 20.97 6.90 -12.76
N ALA A 172 21.10 5.95 -11.83
CA ALA A 172 19.99 5.13 -11.37
C ALA A 172 18.87 6.00 -10.74
N MET A 173 19.22 6.98 -9.92
CA MET A 173 18.23 7.87 -9.31
C MET A 173 17.53 8.79 -10.31
N LEU A 174 18.19 9.22 -11.40
CA LEU A 174 17.53 9.90 -12.52
C LEU A 174 16.46 9.01 -13.16
N LEU A 175 16.78 7.73 -13.41
CA LEU A 175 15.84 6.76 -13.96
C LEU A 175 14.62 6.52 -13.05
N LEU A 176 14.84 6.42 -11.73
CA LEU A 176 13.76 6.30 -10.76
C LEU A 176 12.94 7.59 -10.64
N LEU A 177 13.60 8.75 -10.61
CA LEU A 177 12.97 10.07 -10.54
C LEU A 177 11.99 10.27 -11.69
N ALA A 178 12.40 9.95 -12.92
CA ALA A 178 11.55 10.04 -14.11
C ALA A 178 10.24 9.26 -13.93
N ARG A 179 10.33 8.04 -13.37
CA ARG A 179 9.15 7.22 -13.11
C ARG A 179 8.26 7.79 -12.01
N GLN A 180 8.84 8.31 -10.93
CA GLN A 180 8.06 8.90 -9.85
C GLN A 180 7.32 10.16 -10.31
N MET A 181 7.91 10.94 -11.22
CA MET A 181 7.28 12.10 -11.82
C MET A 181 6.19 11.73 -12.83
N ASP A 182 6.41 10.70 -13.67
CA ASP A 182 5.43 10.17 -14.63
C ASP A 182 4.13 9.69 -13.96
N ILE A 183 4.23 9.13 -12.75
CA ILE A 183 3.06 8.63 -12.00
C ILE A 183 2.23 9.76 -11.36
N LYS A 184 2.84 10.90 -11.04
CA LYS A 184 2.19 11.97 -10.26
C LYS A 184 1.71 13.09 -11.17
N SER A 185 0.39 13.26 -11.26
CA SER A 185 -0.27 14.26 -12.12
C SER A 185 0.23 15.70 -11.92
N GLN A 186 0.66 16.07 -10.70
CA GLN A 186 1.22 17.38 -10.40
C GLN A 186 2.55 17.70 -11.14
N TYR A 187 3.20 16.70 -11.74
CA TYR A 187 4.42 16.85 -12.53
C TYR A 187 4.22 16.49 -14.01
N ALA A 188 2.97 16.37 -14.50
CA ALA A 188 2.68 15.96 -15.88
C ALA A 188 3.32 16.87 -16.96
N ASP A 189 3.54 18.14 -16.62
CA ASP A 189 4.18 19.13 -17.51
C ASP A 189 5.72 19.02 -17.54
N ILE A 190 6.33 18.31 -16.59
CA ILE A 190 7.77 18.14 -16.49
C ILE A 190 8.12 16.73 -16.96
N LYS A 191 8.62 16.62 -18.19
CA LYS A 191 8.97 15.35 -18.81
C LYS A 191 10.46 15.24 -19.05
N ILE A 192 11.05 14.17 -18.52
CA ILE A 192 12.40 13.74 -18.88
C ILE A 192 12.28 12.97 -20.20
N SER A 193 13.05 13.38 -21.21
CA SER A 193 12.95 12.81 -22.55
C SER A 193 13.37 11.34 -22.58
N GLU A 194 12.79 10.54 -23.49
CA GLU A 194 13.16 9.13 -23.63
C GLU A 194 14.65 8.95 -23.96
N ASP A 195 15.19 9.78 -24.85
CA ASP A 195 16.61 9.71 -25.25
C ASP A 195 17.55 10.00 -24.07
N GLU A 196 17.15 10.88 -23.15
CA GLU A 196 17.91 11.14 -21.93
C GLU A 196 17.90 9.95 -20.97
N LEU A 197 16.77 9.25 -20.83
CA LEU A 197 16.68 8.02 -20.05
C LEU A 197 17.54 6.90 -20.65
N LEU A 198 17.50 6.74 -21.97
CA LEU A 198 18.31 5.76 -22.68
C LEU A 198 19.80 6.08 -22.56
N LYS A 199 20.19 7.35 -22.69
CA LYS A 199 21.57 7.80 -22.47
C LYS A 199 22.03 7.51 -21.05
N ALA A 200 21.21 7.82 -20.04
CA ALA A 200 21.54 7.55 -18.64
C ALA A 200 21.71 6.06 -18.35
N TYR A 201 20.88 5.20 -18.96
CA TYR A 201 21.01 3.75 -18.88
C TYR A 201 22.28 3.23 -19.56
N ASP A 202 22.57 3.68 -20.78
CA ASP A 202 23.75 3.25 -21.54
C ASP A 202 25.05 3.68 -20.82
N GLU A 203 25.08 4.90 -20.24
CA GLU A 203 26.17 5.37 -19.38
C GLU A 203 26.30 4.53 -18.10
N PHE A 204 25.18 4.15 -17.47
CA PHE A 204 25.19 3.30 -16.29
C PHE A 204 25.83 1.94 -16.60
N ILE A 205 25.37 1.26 -17.66
CA ILE A 205 25.85 -0.07 -18.03
C ILE A 205 27.33 -0.05 -18.44
N LYS A 206 27.81 1.06 -19.02
CA LYS A 206 29.23 1.25 -19.32
C LYS A 206 30.10 1.27 -18.05
N ILE A 207 29.60 1.86 -16.96
CA ILE A 207 30.33 1.96 -15.68
C ILE A 207 30.14 0.70 -14.83
N GLN A 208 28.91 0.19 -14.76
CA GLN A 208 28.51 -0.93 -13.92
C GLN A 208 27.62 -1.90 -14.74
N PRO A 209 28.21 -2.88 -15.44
CA PRO A 209 27.47 -3.80 -16.31
C PRO A 209 26.43 -4.66 -15.59
N ILE A 210 26.66 -4.96 -14.31
CA ILE A 210 25.74 -5.71 -13.45
C ILE A 210 25.35 -4.81 -12.29
N PRO A 211 24.10 -4.31 -12.24
CA PRO A 211 23.66 -3.52 -11.10
C PRO A 211 23.58 -4.37 -9.84
N ASP A 212 23.81 -3.74 -8.69
CA ASP A 212 23.48 -4.37 -7.41
C ASP A 212 21.96 -4.33 -7.15
N SER A 213 21.51 -4.99 -6.09
CA SER A 213 20.09 -5.05 -5.75
C SER A 213 19.47 -3.68 -5.45
N LEU A 214 20.25 -2.71 -4.95
CA LEU A 214 19.77 -1.36 -4.63
C LEU A 214 19.53 -0.53 -5.89
N LEU A 215 20.37 -0.70 -6.92
CA LEU A 215 20.30 0.06 -8.17
C LEU A 215 19.42 -0.61 -9.24
N THR A 216 19.11 -1.90 -9.07
CA THR A 216 18.33 -2.68 -10.03
C THR A 216 16.90 -2.15 -10.19
N LEU A 217 16.17 -1.90 -9.10
CA LEU A 217 14.80 -1.38 -9.18
C LEU A 217 14.72 -0.01 -9.90
N PRO A 218 15.59 0.98 -9.59
CA PRO A 218 15.71 2.21 -10.36
C PRO A 218 15.94 2.03 -11.86
N ILE A 219 16.80 1.07 -12.25
CA ILE A 219 17.09 0.78 -13.67
C ILE A 219 15.86 0.22 -14.36
N ILE A 220 15.21 -0.78 -13.76
CA ILE A 220 13.96 -1.35 -14.29
C ILE A 220 12.93 -0.25 -14.45
N SER A 221 12.76 0.57 -13.41
CA SER A 221 11.85 1.71 -13.37
C SER A 221 12.05 2.67 -14.55
N GLY A 222 13.28 3.13 -14.82
CA GLY A 222 13.52 4.05 -15.93
C GLY A 222 13.37 3.37 -17.30
N LEU A 223 13.87 2.15 -17.47
CA LEU A 223 13.74 1.41 -18.73
C LEU A 223 12.27 1.21 -19.14
N THR A 224 11.38 0.99 -18.17
CA THR A 224 9.94 0.81 -18.41
C THR A 224 9.23 2.04 -18.99
N LEU A 225 9.88 3.21 -18.97
CA LEU A 225 9.37 4.42 -19.62
C LEU A 225 9.78 4.55 -21.10
N THR A 226 10.66 3.66 -21.58
CA THR A 226 11.30 3.74 -22.90
C THR A 226 10.88 2.59 -23.83
N ARG A 227 11.16 2.74 -25.13
CA ARG A 227 10.95 1.66 -26.12
C ARG A 227 11.77 0.39 -25.83
N LYS A 228 12.84 0.49 -25.02
CA LYS A 228 13.67 -0.65 -24.59
C LYS A 228 13.14 -1.32 -23.31
N TRP A 229 11.89 -1.09 -22.90
CA TRP A 229 11.36 -1.63 -21.64
C TRP A 229 11.56 -3.14 -21.45
N LYS A 230 11.53 -3.96 -22.52
CA LYS A 230 11.77 -5.41 -22.40
C LYS A 230 13.17 -5.76 -21.90
N GLU A 231 14.16 -4.87 -22.04
CA GLU A 231 15.49 -5.07 -21.46
C GLU A 231 15.46 -5.09 -19.92
N SER A 232 14.45 -4.48 -19.30
CA SER A 232 14.32 -4.47 -17.84
C SER A 232 14.14 -5.87 -17.25
N ILE A 233 13.59 -6.82 -18.03
CA ILE A 233 13.35 -8.20 -17.61
C ILE A 233 14.66 -8.91 -17.26
N LYS A 234 15.76 -8.58 -17.95
CA LYS A 234 17.09 -9.17 -17.72
C LYS A 234 17.61 -8.88 -16.30
N HIS A 235 17.12 -7.83 -15.66
CA HIS A 235 17.54 -7.41 -14.33
C HIS A 235 16.69 -8.01 -13.21
N LEU A 236 15.53 -8.63 -13.51
CA LEU A 236 14.67 -9.24 -12.48
C LEU A 236 15.37 -10.31 -11.61
N PRO A 237 16.23 -11.21 -12.14
CA PRO A 237 16.89 -12.23 -11.31
C PRO A 237 17.71 -11.66 -10.14
N ILE A 238 18.18 -10.41 -10.25
CA ILE A 238 18.95 -9.73 -9.19
C ILE A 238 18.06 -9.42 -7.97
N LEU A 239 16.74 -9.29 -8.17
CA LEU A 239 15.75 -8.99 -7.13
C LEU A 239 15.12 -10.25 -6.49
N GLU A 240 15.53 -11.48 -6.83
CA GLU A 240 14.86 -12.70 -6.34
C GLU A 240 14.76 -12.78 -4.80
N ASN A 241 15.77 -12.23 -4.13
CA ASN A 241 15.87 -12.20 -2.66
C ASN A 241 15.17 -10.98 -2.02
N ASP A 242 14.77 -9.98 -2.80
CA ASP A 242 14.07 -8.78 -2.35
C ASP A 242 12.64 -8.77 -2.92
N LEU A 243 11.70 -9.34 -2.16
CA LEU A 243 10.32 -9.50 -2.59
C LEU A 243 9.64 -8.15 -2.88
N GLU A 244 9.88 -7.14 -2.05
CA GLU A 244 9.24 -5.83 -2.19
C GLU A 244 9.69 -5.13 -3.48
N SER A 245 11.00 -5.15 -3.74
CA SER A 245 11.56 -4.62 -4.98
C SER A 245 11.11 -5.42 -6.20
N MET A 246 11.08 -6.75 -6.12
CA MET A 246 10.60 -7.62 -7.21
C MET A 246 9.15 -7.30 -7.58
N GLN A 247 8.26 -7.20 -6.59
CA GLN A 247 6.85 -6.85 -6.81
C GLN A 247 6.70 -5.47 -7.45
N THR A 248 7.46 -4.49 -6.97
CA THR A 248 7.46 -3.13 -7.53
C THR A 248 7.96 -3.12 -8.98
N ALA A 249 9.04 -3.84 -9.27
CA ALA A 249 9.60 -4.00 -10.62
C ALA A 249 8.60 -4.64 -11.58
N LEU A 250 7.90 -5.71 -11.16
CA LEU A 250 6.85 -6.35 -11.96
C LEU A 250 5.70 -5.39 -12.26
N GLY A 251 5.28 -4.56 -11.31
CA GLY A 251 4.28 -3.51 -11.52
C GLY A 251 4.69 -2.50 -12.59
N TYR A 252 5.97 -2.09 -12.61
CA TYR A 252 6.52 -1.22 -13.66
C TYR A 252 6.55 -1.91 -15.03
N ILE A 253 6.94 -3.18 -15.08
CA ILE A 253 6.97 -3.96 -16.33
C ILE A 253 5.56 -4.17 -16.89
N LEU A 254 4.58 -4.50 -16.05
CA LEU A 254 3.18 -4.60 -16.45
C LEU A 254 2.65 -3.26 -16.97
N THR A 255 3.00 -2.15 -16.31
CA THR A 255 2.68 -0.80 -16.78
C THR A 255 3.26 -0.55 -18.18
N ALA A 256 4.52 -0.91 -18.42
CA ALA A 256 5.15 -0.76 -19.72
C ALA A 256 4.47 -1.62 -20.78
N ALA A 257 4.20 -2.90 -20.49
CA ALA A 257 3.53 -3.80 -21.41
C ALA A 257 2.15 -3.24 -21.84
N ALA A 258 1.40 -2.68 -20.89
CA ALA A 258 0.16 -1.95 -21.19
C ALA A 258 0.39 -0.71 -22.07
N LYS A 259 1.32 0.18 -21.68
CA LYS A 259 1.66 1.42 -22.38
C LYS A 259 2.10 1.18 -23.83
N TYR A 260 2.86 0.12 -24.07
CA TYR A 260 3.36 -0.28 -25.38
C TYR A 260 2.48 -1.31 -26.10
N HIS A 261 1.25 -1.52 -25.62
CA HIS A 261 0.23 -2.38 -26.22
C HIS A 261 0.65 -3.85 -26.41
N ASP A 262 1.58 -4.36 -25.60
CA ASP A 262 1.97 -5.78 -25.57
C ASP A 262 1.10 -6.55 -24.56
N TYR A 263 -0.20 -6.63 -24.86
CA TYR A 263 -1.17 -7.23 -23.94
C TYR A 263 -0.97 -8.73 -23.76
N ASN A 264 -0.43 -9.42 -24.77
CA ASN A 264 -0.11 -10.85 -24.66
C ASN A 264 0.95 -11.07 -23.57
N PHE A 265 2.04 -10.29 -23.61
CA PHE A 265 3.05 -10.33 -22.56
C PHE A 265 2.49 -9.89 -21.21
N PHE A 266 1.65 -8.85 -21.16
CA PHE A 266 0.99 -8.40 -19.93
C PHE A 266 0.24 -9.55 -19.22
N PHE A 267 -0.61 -10.27 -19.95
CA PHE A 267 -1.36 -11.39 -19.37
C PHE A 267 -0.48 -12.60 -19.05
N GLN A 268 0.52 -12.91 -19.86
CA GLN A 268 1.50 -13.96 -19.54
C GLN A 268 2.25 -13.64 -18.25
N LEU A 269 2.66 -12.39 -18.06
CA LEU A 269 3.38 -11.98 -16.86
C LEU A 269 2.49 -12.05 -15.62
N ILE A 270 1.22 -11.63 -15.70
CA ILE A 270 0.26 -11.82 -14.59
C ILE A 270 0.19 -13.29 -14.20
N ASP A 271 0.07 -14.20 -15.18
CA ASP A 271 -0.06 -15.63 -14.93
C ASP A 271 1.21 -16.20 -14.28
N ASN A 272 2.39 -15.79 -14.76
CA ASN A 272 3.67 -16.20 -14.19
C ASN A 272 3.87 -15.67 -12.77
N VAL A 273 3.42 -14.44 -12.48
CA VAL A 273 3.52 -13.85 -11.14
C VAL A 273 2.64 -14.61 -10.16
N SER A 274 1.40 -14.92 -10.53
CA SER A 274 0.50 -15.75 -9.70
C SER A 274 1.12 -17.12 -9.39
N GLN A 275 1.67 -17.81 -10.39
CA GLN A 275 2.32 -19.12 -10.21
C GLN A 275 3.60 -19.04 -9.37
N THR A 276 4.42 -18.01 -9.56
CA THR A 276 5.68 -17.84 -8.83
C THR A 276 5.43 -17.60 -7.35
N GLU A 277 4.41 -16.80 -7.01
CA GLU A 277 4.04 -16.54 -5.62
C GLU A 277 3.52 -17.81 -4.95
N GLU A 278 2.70 -18.60 -5.65
CA GLU A 278 2.22 -19.90 -5.16
C GLU A 278 3.38 -20.86 -4.83
N ILE A 279 4.35 -20.98 -5.75
CA ILE A 279 5.55 -21.80 -5.55
C ILE A 279 6.40 -21.26 -4.38
N ARG A 280 6.51 -19.94 -4.24
CA ARG A 280 7.29 -19.30 -3.16
C ARG A 280 6.65 -19.54 -1.80
N ILE A 281 5.34 -19.36 -1.68
CA ILE A 281 4.55 -19.66 -0.48
C ILE A 281 4.76 -21.12 -0.09
N ARG A 282 4.69 -22.05 -1.06
CA ARG A 282 4.94 -23.47 -0.84
C ARG A 282 6.37 -23.75 -0.33
N LYS A 283 7.40 -23.23 -1.00
CA LYS A 283 8.81 -23.41 -0.58
C LYS A 283 9.08 -22.83 0.81
N ARG A 284 8.49 -21.68 1.15
CA ARG A 284 8.63 -21.06 2.47
C ARG A 284 7.96 -21.92 3.54
N ARG A 285 6.77 -22.44 3.25
CA ARG A 285 6.04 -23.38 4.10
C ARG A 285 6.86 -24.65 4.38
N ASP A 286 7.44 -25.24 3.34
CA ASP A 286 8.29 -26.42 3.47
C ASP A 286 9.52 -26.13 4.35
N ARG A 287 10.13 -24.94 4.24
CA ARG A 287 11.23 -24.52 5.12
C ARG A 287 10.79 -24.39 6.58
N THR A 288 9.62 -23.81 6.84
CA THR A 288 9.07 -23.66 8.20
C THR A 288 8.76 -25.01 8.83
N LEU A 289 8.13 -25.91 8.08
CA LEU A 289 7.84 -27.28 8.53
C LEU A 289 9.14 -28.05 8.84
N ASN A 290 10.11 -28.01 7.93
CA ASN A 290 11.41 -28.66 8.14
C ASN A 290 12.20 -28.09 9.32
N TYR A 291 12.07 -26.79 9.61
CA TYR A 291 12.70 -26.17 10.77
C TYR A 291 12.06 -26.65 12.08
N HIS A 292 10.73 -26.78 12.11
CA HIS A 292 10.02 -27.32 13.27
C HIS A 292 10.43 -28.77 13.56
N ASP A 293 10.52 -29.63 12.54
CA ASP A 293 10.94 -31.03 12.73
C ASP A 293 12.36 -31.14 13.28
N LYS A 294 13.31 -30.38 12.71
CA LYS A 294 14.70 -30.34 13.20
C LYS A 294 14.81 -29.75 14.60
N SER A 295 14.02 -28.71 14.91
CA SER A 295 14.01 -28.11 16.25
C SER A 295 13.48 -29.11 17.29
N ASN A 296 12.44 -29.89 16.96
CA ASN A 296 11.87 -30.92 17.83
C ASN A 296 12.86 -32.07 18.06
N GLU A 297 13.62 -32.50 17.05
CA GLU A 297 14.70 -33.48 17.22
C GLU A 297 15.82 -32.94 18.12
N SER A 298 16.21 -31.66 17.93
CA SER A 298 17.24 -31.01 18.75
C SER A 298 16.80 -30.83 20.21
N ILE A 299 15.52 -30.51 20.45
CA ILE A 299 14.95 -30.37 21.80
C ILE A 299 14.90 -31.74 22.48
N LYS A 300 14.52 -32.81 21.78
CA LYS A 300 14.53 -34.19 22.30
C LYS A 300 15.93 -34.67 22.68
N THR A 301 16.95 -34.32 21.90
CA THR A 301 18.36 -34.65 22.20
C THR A 301 18.99 -33.77 23.28
N THR A 302 18.52 -32.53 23.46
CA THR A 302 19.04 -31.62 24.50
C THR A 302 18.37 -31.83 25.86
N MET A 303 17.08 -32.16 25.89
CA MET A 303 16.32 -32.49 27.12
C MET A 303 16.82 -33.76 27.82
N THR A 304 17.47 -34.67 27.09
CA THR A 304 18.07 -35.88 27.67
C THR A 304 19.46 -35.64 28.29
N LYS A 305 20.07 -34.46 28.12
CA LYS A 305 21.47 -34.22 28.54
C LYS A 305 21.72 -33.07 29.52
N ASN A 306 20.79 -32.15 29.80
CA ASN A 306 21.10 -31.02 30.67
C ASN A 306 20.03 -30.69 31.72
N LYS A 307 20.33 -31.02 32.98
CA LYS A 307 19.62 -30.63 34.20
C LYS A 307 20.22 -29.38 34.89
N LYS A 308 21.05 -28.59 34.21
CA LYS A 308 21.63 -27.35 34.78
C LYS A 308 21.44 -26.18 33.84
N GLY A 309 20.99 -25.07 34.43
CA GLY A 309 20.36 -23.95 33.74
C GLY A 309 21.23 -23.32 32.67
N ILE A 310 20.71 -23.31 31.45
CA ILE A 310 21.23 -22.52 30.35
C ILE A 310 20.06 -21.66 29.88
N ARG A 311 20.26 -20.34 29.93
CA ARG A 311 19.35 -19.34 29.36
C ARG A 311 19.23 -19.62 27.86
N THR A 312 18.01 -19.90 27.41
CA THR A 312 17.69 -20.08 26.00
C THR A 312 17.94 -18.78 25.22
N PRO A 313 18.60 -18.84 24.05
CA PRO A 313 18.81 -17.66 23.22
C PRO A 313 17.47 -17.22 22.60
N PHE A 314 17.08 -15.98 22.86
CA PHE A 314 15.96 -15.28 22.24
C PHE A 314 16.21 -15.14 20.73
N LEU A 315 15.77 -16.12 19.94
CA LEU A 315 15.75 -16.04 18.46
C LEU A 315 14.44 -16.57 17.85
N THR A 316 13.37 -16.74 18.64
CA THR A 316 12.11 -17.38 18.21
C THR A 316 11.00 -16.45 17.72
N HIS A 317 11.25 -15.16 17.53
CA HIS A 317 10.19 -14.24 17.09
C HIS A 317 10.64 -13.38 15.90
N MET A 318 10.83 -14.02 14.74
CA MET A 318 10.74 -13.28 13.48
C MET A 318 9.24 -13.03 13.23
N PRO A 319 8.76 -11.78 13.16
CA PRO A 319 7.34 -11.53 13.01
C PRO A 319 6.87 -12.01 11.62
N LEU A 320 6.08 -13.08 11.60
CA LEU A 320 5.32 -13.58 10.44
C LEU A 320 4.29 -12.56 9.89
N LYS A 321 4.29 -11.31 10.41
CA LYS A 321 3.41 -10.20 10.04
C LYS A 321 3.45 -9.87 8.53
N MET A 322 4.54 -10.18 7.83
CA MET A 322 4.75 -9.82 6.40
C MET A 322 3.89 -10.57 5.36
N LEU A 323 3.17 -11.64 5.71
CA LEU A 323 2.44 -12.46 4.70
C LEU A 323 1.06 -11.91 4.29
N LYS A 324 0.35 -11.18 5.16
CA LYS A 324 -0.85 -10.42 4.70
C LYS A 324 -0.43 -9.22 3.86
N GLU A 325 0.74 -8.65 4.15
CA GLU A 325 1.31 -7.59 3.33
C GLU A 325 1.64 -8.11 1.93
N SER A 326 2.30 -9.26 1.74
CA SER A 326 2.66 -9.70 0.37
C SER A 326 1.48 -9.85 -0.61
N ASP A 327 0.33 -10.35 -0.16
CA ASP A 327 -0.86 -10.49 -1.01
C ASP A 327 -1.54 -9.14 -1.24
N TYR A 328 -1.81 -8.35 -0.18
CA TYR A 328 -2.35 -6.99 -0.30
C TYR A 328 -1.41 -6.03 -1.04
N TYR A 329 -0.10 -6.26 -0.97
CA TYR A 329 0.93 -5.43 -1.57
C TYR A 329 1.11 -5.76 -3.05
N LEU A 330 1.09 -7.05 -3.43
CA LEU A 330 0.98 -7.46 -4.82
C LEU A 330 -0.32 -6.93 -5.43
N ILE A 331 -1.45 -7.06 -4.72
CA ILE A 331 -2.76 -6.45 -5.06
C ILE A 331 -2.63 -4.93 -5.22
N SER A 332 -2.00 -4.21 -4.29
CA SER A 332 -1.87 -2.75 -4.37
C SER A 332 -0.97 -2.31 -5.53
N LYS A 333 0.06 -3.07 -5.90
CA LYS A 333 0.99 -2.72 -6.99
C LYS A 333 0.47 -3.19 -8.35
N THR A 334 -0.24 -4.32 -8.43
CA THR A 334 -1.01 -4.70 -9.62
C THR A 334 -2.17 -3.75 -9.86
N SER A 335 -2.67 -3.06 -8.82
CA SER A 335 -3.74 -2.09 -8.99
C SER A 335 -3.39 -0.93 -9.92
N GLN A 336 -2.20 -0.37 -9.75
CA GLN A 336 -1.68 0.65 -10.65
C GLN A 336 -1.49 0.09 -12.06
N ALA A 337 -1.04 -1.15 -12.19
CA ALA A 337 -0.87 -1.80 -13.48
C ALA A 337 -2.22 -2.05 -14.19
N TYR A 338 -3.29 -2.38 -13.45
CA TYR A 338 -4.63 -2.58 -14.02
C TYR A 338 -5.27 -1.25 -14.42
N GLU A 339 -5.11 -0.20 -13.61
CA GLU A 339 -5.56 1.15 -13.95
C GLU A 339 -4.83 1.64 -15.20
N THR A 340 -3.51 1.47 -15.22
CA THR A 340 -2.67 1.79 -16.39
C THR A 340 -3.12 0.99 -17.61
N PHE A 341 -3.27 -0.33 -17.50
CA PHE A 341 -3.75 -1.18 -18.58
C PHE A 341 -5.05 -0.65 -19.17
N THR A 342 -5.99 -0.28 -18.32
CA THR A 342 -7.28 0.25 -18.73
C THR A 342 -7.13 1.59 -19.44
N ASN A 343 -6.30 2.49 -18.92
CA ASN A 343 -6.05 3.81 -19.53
C ASN A 343 -5.32 3.71 -20.89
N TYR A 344 -4.40 2.76 -21.05
CA TYR A 344 -3.63 2.55 -22.28
C TYR A 344 -4.25 1.53 -23.23
N LEU A 345 -5.45 1.03 -22.93
CA LEU A 345 -6.12 0.09 -23.80
C LEU A 345 -6.55 0.80 -25.10
N THR A 346 -5.86 0.49 -26.19
CA THR A 346 -6.13 0.96 -27.55
C THR A 346 -6.33 -0.23 -28.50
N GLY A 347 -6.67 0.04 -29.76
CA GLY A 347 -6.95 -0.98 -30.78
C GLY A 347 -8.39 -0.92 -31.27
N ASP A 348 -8.82 -1.92 -32.03
CA ASP A 348 -10.23 -2.03 -32.44
C ASP A 348 -11.14 -2.31 -31.23
N LYS A 349 -12.41 -1.92 -31.34
CA LYS A 349 -13.37 -2.03 -30.23
C LYS A 349 -13.49 -3.47 -29.69
N GLN A 350 -13.45 -4.48 -30.57
CA GLN A 350 -13.64 -5.88 -30.15
C GLN A 350 -12.43 -6.39 -29.38
N MET A 351 -11.21 -6.04 -29.81
CA MET A 351 -9.99 -6.33 -29.09
C MET A 351 -9.99 -5.70 -27.69
N GLN A 352 -10.39 -4.43 -27.58
CA GLN A 352 -10.49 -3.76 -26.27
C GLN A 352 -11.49 -4.48 -25.35
N ILE A 353 -12.68 -4.84 -25.85
CA ILE A 353 -13.69 -5.59 -25.09
C ILE A 353 -13.14 -6.93 -24.62
N ASN A 354 -12.48 -7.69 -25.50
CA ASN A 354 -11.91 -8.99 -25.16
C ASN A 354 -10.81 -8.86 -24.09
N SER A 355 -9.96 -7.84 -24.19
CA SER A 355 -8.92 -7.54 -23.21
C SER A 355 -9.49 -7.14 -21.84
N LEU A 356 -10.54 -6.30 -21.79
CA LEU A 356 -11.21 -5.95 -20.54
C LEU A 356 -11.87 -7.18 -19.91
N LYS A 357 -12.55 -8.00 -20.72
CA LYS A 357 -13.15 -9.25 -20.25
C LYS A 357 -12.10 -10.17 -19.61
N LYS A 358 -10.98 -10.38 -20.31
CA LYS A 358 -9.86 -11.19 -19.81
C LYS A 358 -9.26 -10.61 -18.51
N LEU A 359 -9.15 -9.29 -18.40
CA LEU A 359 -8.68 -8.63 -17.17
C LEU A 359 -9.64 -8.86 -15.99
N LEU A 360 -10.95 -8.78 -16.22
CA LEU A 360 -11.96 -9.04 -15.19
C LEU A 360 -11.99 -10.52 -14.78
N GLU A 361 -11.87 -11.44 -15.73
CA GLU A 361 -11.73 -12.88 -15.47
C GLU A 361 -10.49 -13.18 -14.61
N LYS A 362 -9.35 -12.53 -14.90
CA LYS A 362 -8.13 -12.66 -14.07
C LYS A 362 -8.32 -12.04 -12.69
N SER A 363 -8.99 -10.91 -12.59
CA SER A 363 -9.30 -10.26 -11.30
C SER A 363 -10.19 -11.13 -10.43
N GLN A 364 -11.18 -11.79 -11.04
CA GLN A 364 -12.04 -12.78 -10.39
C GLN A 364 -11.21 -13.96 -9.87
N HIS A 365 -10.37 -14.56 -10.72
CA HIS A 365 -9.56 -15.72 -10.33
C HIS A 365 -8.55 -15.42 -9.21
N ASN A 366 -7.95 -14.22 -9.23
CA ASN A 366 -6.95 -13.81 -8.25
C ASN A 366 -7.55 -13.25 -6.94
N GLY A 367 -8.88 -13.16 -6.81
CA GLY A 367 -9.53 -12.58 -5.63
C GLY A 367 -9.20 -11.10 -5.40
N TYR A 368 -8.86 -10.38 -6.46
CA TYR A 368 -8.37 -9.01 -6.40
C TYR A 368 -9.51 -8.00 -6.21
N ILE A 369 -9.36 -7.12 -5.22
CA ILE A 369 -10.27 -5.99 -4.97
C ILE A 369 -9.64 -4.70 -5.51
N PRO A 370 -10.14 -4.14 -6.63
CA PRO A 370 -9.58 -2.92 -7.19
C PRO A 370 -9.73 -1.66 -6.34
N PRO A 371 -8.82 -0.67 -6.49
CA PRO A 371 -9.03 0.67 -5.99
C PRO A 371 -10.03 1.42 -6.88
N LEU A 372 -10.59 2.50 -6.35
CA LEU A 372 -11.51 3.39 -7.07
C LEU A 372 -10.89 3.96 -8.36
N GLY A 373 -9.59 4.26 -8.39
CA GLY A 373 -8.91 4.76 -9.60
C GLY A 373 -9.04 3.81 -10.79
N PHE A 374 -8.85 2.50 -10.57
CA PHE A 374 -9.09 1.47 -11.59
C PHE A 374 -10.54 1.46 -12.06
N VAL A 375 -11.50 1.51 -11.13
CA VAL A 375 -12.93 1.50 -11.46
C VAL A 375 -13.32 2.72 -12.31
N GLN A 376 -12.80 3.90 -11.97
CA GLN A 376 -13.03 5.13 -12.73
C GLN A 376 -12.42 5.04 -14.13
N ALA A 377 -11.20 4.49 -14.25
CA ALA A 377 -10.58 4.22 -15.55
C ALA A 377 -11.42 3.25 -16.39
N LEU A 378 -11.93 2.18 -15.78
CA LEU A 378 -12.77 1.17 -16.42
C LEU A 378 -14.10 1.77 -16.90
N GLU A 379 -14.78 2.53 -16.05
CA GLU A 379 -16.02 3.23 -16.40
C GLU A 379 -15.81 4.16 -17.59
N LYS A 380 -14.76 4.99 -17.54
CA LYS A 380 -14.40 5.88 -18.64
C LYS A 380 -14.15 5.09 -19.92
N LYS A 381 -13.38 4.00 -19.83
CA LYS A 381 -13.03 3.19 -21.00
C LYS A 381 -14.23 2.50 -21.63
N LEU A 382 -15.14 1.96 -20.83
CA LEU A 382 -16.37 1.33 -21.33
C LEU A 382 -17.27 2.33 -22.06
N LYS A 383 -17.39 3.56 -21.52
CA LYS A 383 -18.10 4.66 -22.19
C LYS A 383 -17.45 5.07 -23.52
N GLU A 384 -16.11 5.09 -23.60
CA GLU A 384 -15.38 5.37 -24.84
C GLU A 384 -15.59 4.28 -25.91
N ILE A 385 -15.63 3.00 -25.50
CA ILE A 385 -15.81 1.87 -26.41
C ILE A 385 -17.22 1.88 -27.02
N ASP A 386 -18.24 1.89 -26.16
CA ASP A 386 -19.64 1.81 -26.55
C ASP A 386 -20.58 2.21 -25.39
N GLN A 387 -20.90 3.50 -25.30
CA GLN A 387 -21.74 4.04 -24.22
C GLN A 387 -23.15 3.43 -24.17
N ASP A 388 -23.70 3.03 -25.33
CA ASP A 388 -25.05 2.48 -25.40
C ASP A 388 -25.09 1.00 -24.98
N LYS A 389 -23.97 0.28 -25.18
CA LYS A 389 -23.85 -1.14 -24.83
C LYS A 389 -23.57 -1.41 -23.35
N TYR A 390 -22.88 -0.49 -22.68
CA TYR A 390 -22.41 -0.69 -21.30
C TYR A 390 -23.03 0.32 -20.35
N ARG A 391 -23.96 -0.16 -19.52
CA ARG A 391 -24.49 0.63 -18.41
C ARG A 391 -23.63 0.42 -17.16
N CYS A 392 -23.03 1.49 -16.67
CA CYS A 392 -22.13 1.47 -15.53
C CYS A 392 -22.75 2.20 -14.34
N ASP A 393 -22.83 1.57 -13.17
CA ASP A 393 -23.39 2.18 -11.97
C ASP A 393 -22.59 1.75 -10.72
N HIS A 394 -22.47 2.64 -9.73
CA HIS A 394 -21.99 2.27 -8.40
C HIS A 394 -23.17 1.83 -7.53
N ILE A 395 -23.06 0.65 -6.93
CA ILE A 395 -24.10 0.05 -6.10
C ILE A 395 -23.54 -0.33 -4.73
N TYR A 396 -24.44 -0.40 -3.76
CA TYR A 396 -24.14 -0.79 -2.39
C TYR A 396 -24.84 -2.10 -2.06
N PHE A 397 -24.08 -3.03 -1.49
CA PHE A 397 -24.63 -4.28 -0.98
C PHE A 397 -24.75 -4.22 0.54
N ALA A 398 -25.90 -4.65 1.03
CA ALA A 398 -26.11 -4.86 2.45
C ALA A 398 -25.27 -6.08 2.93
N PRO A 399 -25.08 -6.26 4.25
CA PRO A 399 -24.30 -7.38 4.78
C PRO A 399 -24.81 -8.78 4.39
N ASN A 400 -26.07 -8.89 3.97
CA ASN A 400 -26.66 -10.13 3.44
C ASN A 400 -26.38 -10.35 1.94
N GLY A 401 -25.60 -9.50 1.30
CA GLY A 401 -25.26 -9.61 -0.12
C GLY A 401 -26.39 -9.18 -1.07
N VAL A 402 -27.43 -8.50 -0.57
CA VAL A 402 -28.50 -7.96 -1.39
C VAL A 402 -28.21 -6.51 -1.74
N SER A 403 -28.30 -6.18 -3.02
CA SER A 403 -28.14 -4.81 -3.50
C SER A 403 -29.28 -3.92 -3.04
N THR A 404 -28.92 -2.74 -2.53
CA THR A 404 -29.86 -1.71 -2.08
C THR A 404 -30.77 -1.15 -3.19
N ASN A 405 -30.34 -1.24 -4.46
CA ASN A 405 -31.02 -0.54 -5.57
C ASN A 405 -31.87 -1.46 -6.46
N ASN A 406 -31.51 -2.73 -6.63
CA ASN A 406 -32.10 -3.60 -7.66
C ASN A 406 -32.39 -5.03 -7.17
N GLN A 407 -32.30 -5.28 -5.85
CA GLN A 407 -32.55 -6.59 -5.23
C GLN A 407 -31.69 -7.75 -5.78
N SER A 408 -30.66 -7.48 -6.59
CA SER A 408 -29.73 -8.52 -7.04
C SER A 408 -28.95 -9.04 -5.84
N CYS A 409 -28.81 -10.37 -5.76
CA CYS A 409 -28.01 -11.03 -4.74
C CYS A 409 -26.63 -11.39 -5.31
N LEU A 410 -25.59 -11.11 -4.53
CA LEU A 410 -24.25 -11.61 -4.82
C LEU A 410 -24.20 -13.14 -4.70
N PRO A 411 -23.31 -13.82 -5.44
CA PRO A 411 -23.12 -15.26 -5.31
C PRO A 411 -22.79 -15.63 -3.86
N SER A 412 -23.52 -16.63 -3.34
CA SER A 412 -23.20 -17.22 -2.05
C SER A 412 -21.83 -17.89 -2.13
N ILE A 413 -21.07 -17.78 -1.05
CA ILE A 413 -19.81 -18.52 -0.85
C ILE A 413 -19.97 -19.53 0.28
N GLU A 414 -21.19 -19.94 0.59
CA GLU A 414 -21.38 -21.05 1.51
C GLU A 414 -20.75 -22.31 0.92
N LEU A 415 -20.00 -23.03 1.77
CA LEU A 415 -19.50 -24.35 1.40
C LEU A 415 -20.69 -25.25 1.10
N ASN A 416 -20.59 -26.04 0.04
CA ASN A 416 -21.59 -27.08 -0.16
C ASN A 416 -21.48 -28.14 0.95
N GLU A 417 -22.50 -29.00 1.07
CA GLU A 417 -22.56 -29.97 2.16
C GLU A 417 -21.35 -30.92 2.17
N ASP A 418 -20.90 -31.37 1.00
CA ASP A 418 -19.75 -32.28 0.87
C ASP A 418 -18.43 -31.60 1.26
N GLU A 419 -18.21 -30.35 0.81
CA GLU A 419 -17.05 -29.53 1.15
C GLU A 419 -17.00 -29.22 2.65
N SER A 420 -18.15 -28.88 3.22
CA SER A 420 -18.29 -28.66 4.66
C SER A 420 -17.97 -29.95 5.43
N GLN A 421 -18.60 -31.07 5.08
CA GLN A 421 -18.32 -32.36 5.71
C GLN A 421 -16.85 -32.76 5.57
N LEU A 422 -16.23 -32.50 4.42
CA LEU A 422 -14.81 -32.80 4.18
C LEU A 422 -13.89 -32.00 5.11
N LEU A 423 -14.11 -30.69 5.26
CA LEU A 423 -13.33 -29.85 6.17
C LEU A 423 -13.55 -30.26 7.63
N HIS A 424 -14.80 -30.49 8.02
CA HIS A 424 -15.16 -30.84 9.40
C HIS A 424 -14.62 -32.21 9.80
N ARG A 425 -14.78 -33.25 8.96
CA ARG A 425 -14.21 -34.59 9.21
C ARG A 425 -12.70 -34.52 9.33
N TYR A 426 -12.02 -33.78 8.45
CA TYR A 426 -10.57 -33.61 8.55
C TYR A 426 -10.15 -33.05 9.92
N VAL A 427 -10.83 -32.00 10.39
CA VAL A 427 -10.52 -31.41 11.71
C VAL A 427 -10.88 -32.37 12.84
N GLN A 428 -12.01 -33.08 12.77
CA GLN A 428 -12.43 -34.03 13.80
C GLN A 428 -11.46 -35.21 13.91
N ASP A 429 -11.11 -35.84 12.79
CA ASP A 429 -10.21 -36.99 12.72
C ASP A 429 -8.78 -36.64 13.17
N ASN A 430 -8.37 -35.38 13.00
CA ASN A 430 -7.02 -34.90 13.31
C ASN A 430 -6.97 -33.94 14.50
N PHE A 431 -8.07 -33.76 15.26
CA PHE A 431 -8.24 -32.63 16.19
C PHE A 431 -7.10 -32.52 17.20
N VAL A 432 -6.79 -33.63 17.87
CA VAL A 432 -5.73 -33.71 18.87
C VAL A 432 -4.39 -33.33 18.26
N ASP A 433 -4.04 -33.90 17.10
CA ASP A 433 -2.76 -33.67 16.43
C ASP A 433 -2.61 -32.25 15.88
N LEU A 434 -3.69 -31.65 15.36
CA LEU A 434 -3.70 -30.26 14.93
C LEU A 434 -3.49 -29.30 16.11
N ILE A 435 -4.09 -29.60 17.28
CA ILE A 435 -3.81 -28.86 18.51
C ILE A 435 -2.37 -29.07 18.95
N ARG A 436 -1.83 -30.30 18.89
CA ARG A 436 -0.43 -30.56 19.26
C ARG A 436 0.54 -29.72 18.46
N LYS A 437 0.29 -29.60 17.15
CA LYS A 437 1.11 -28.80 16.23
C LYS A 437 1.01 -27.30 16.50
N ASN A 438 -0.13 -26.78 16.96
CA ASN A 438 -0.35 -25.33 17.13
C ASN A 438 -0.20 -24.81 18.56
N CYS A 439 -0.46 -25.65 19.56
CA CYS A 439 -0.48 -25.26 20.97
C CYS A 439 0.39 -26.23 21.80
N PRO A 440 1.72 -26.27 21.62
CA PRO A 440 2.59 -27.18 22.37
C PRO A 440 2.48 -27.00 23.89
N SER A 441 2.12 -25.80 24.37
CA SER A 441 1.88 -25.54 25.79
C SER A 441 0.69 -26.33 26.35
N MET A 442 -0.34 -26.58 25.55
CA MET A 442 -1.52 -27.36 25.95
C MET A 442 -1.27 -28.86 25.92
N THR A 443 -0.33 -29.34 25.10
CA THR A 443 -0.05 -30.79 25.01
C THR A 443 0.61 -31.39 26.24
N ASN A 444 1.20 -30.58 27.10
CA ASN A 444 1.78 -31.06 28.35
C ASN A 444 0.72 -31.46 29.39
N ASP A 445 -0.57 -31.20 29.12
CA ASP A 445 -1.68 -31.48 30.01
C ASP A 445 -2.81 -32.17 29.25
N ILE A 446 -2.67 -33.49 29.04
CA ILE A 446 -3.60 -34.31 28.24
C ILE A 446 -5.04 -34.24 28.76
N ASN A 447 -5.20 -34.16 30.09
CA ASN A 447 -6.49 -34.06 30.74
C ASN A 447 -7.25 -32.80 30.30
N LYS A 448 -6.55 -31.68 30.04
CA LYS A 448 -7.20 -30.46 29.53
C LYS A 448 -7.70 -30.60 28.10
N LEU A 449 -6.94 -31.29 27.24
CA LEU A 449 -7.37 -31.57 25.88
C LEU A 449 -8.58 -32.49 25.87
N GLU A 450 -8.56 -33.53 26.71
CA GLU A 450 -9.70 -34.43 26.92
C GLU A 450 -10.92 -33.68 27.44
N ASN A 451 -10.75 -32.75 28.39
CA ASN A 451 -11.86 -31.93 28.89
C ASN A 451 -12.47 -31.04 27.80
N ILE A 452 -11.66 -30.44 26.93
CA ILE A 452 -12.17 -29.65 25.79
C ILE A 452 -12.92 -30.56 24.83
N HIS A 453 -12.32 -31.68 24.45
CA HIS A 453 -12.90 -32.65 23.55
C HIS A 453 -14.24 -33.19 24.09
N GLN A 454 -14.27 -33.60 25.36
CA GLN A 454 -15.46 -34.09 26.04
C GLN A 454 -16.55 -33.01 26.12
N CYS A 455 -16.18 -31.78 26.48
CA CYS A 455 -17.12 -30.66 26.50
C CYS A 455 -17.73 -30.40 25.10
N LEU A 456 -16.93 -30.50 24.03
CA LEU A 456 -17.42 -30.31 22.66
C LEU A 456 -18.31 -31.46 22.18
N ILE A 457 -18.08 -32.68 22.67
CA ILE A 457 -18.95 -33.84 22.39
C ILE A 457 -20.29 -33.69 23.13
N GLU A 458 -20.24 -33.32 24.41
CA GLU A 458 -21.42 -33.21 25.26
C GLU A 458 -22.28 -31.98 24.94
N LYS A 459 -21.64 -30.91 24.49
CA LYS A 459 -22.29 -29.61 24.29
C LYS A 459 -22.17 -29.17 22.84
N LYS A 460 -23.29 -29.29 22.14
CA LYS A 460 -23.47 -28.58 20.88
C LYS A 460 -23.66 -27.09 21.19
N VAL A 461 -22.81 -26.25 20.63
CA VAL A 461 -22.86 -24.80 20.85
C VAL A 461 -23.02 -24.06 19.53
N ASP A 462 -23.71 -22.94 19.56
CA ASP A 462 -23.93 -22.13 18.35
C ASP A 462 -22.74 -21.22 18.02
N VAL A 463 -22.03 -20.73 19.05
CA VAL A 463 -20.96 -19.75 18.89
C VAL A 463 -19.75 -20.09 19.75
N ILE A 464 -18.56 -20.13 19.14
CA ILE A 464 -17.28 -20.12 19.84
C ILE A 464 -16.80 -18.68 19.97
N PHE A 465 -16.64 -18.19 21.19
CA PHE A 465 -16.13 -16.84 21.46
C PHE A 465 -14.69 -16.87 21.95
N ASP A 466 -13.79 -16.30 21.16
CA ASP A 466 -12.38 -16.16 21.47
C ASP A 466 -12.13 -14.90 22.31
N CYS A 467 -12.24 -15.07 23.62
CA CYS A 467 -12.03 -13.99 24.58
C CYS A 467 -10.54 -13.68 24.80
N VAL A 468 -9.62 -14.21 24.00
CA VAL A 468 -8.17 -13.94 24.14
C VAL A 468 -7.68 -12.93 23.11
N HIS A 469 -8.30 -12.84 21.93
CA HIS A 469 -7.85 -11.95 20.84
C HIS A 469 -8.47 -10.55 20.84
N TYR A 470 -9.66 -10.36 21.39
CA TYR A 470 -10.30 -9.03 21.46
C TYR A 470 -9.56 -7.95 22.29
N PRO A 471 -8.78 -8.25 23.35
CA PRO A 471 -8.08 -7.21 24.09
C PRO A 471 -6.82 -6.66 23.40
N LEU A 472 -6.45 -7.17 22.22
CA LEU A 472 -5.31 -6.65 21.44
C LEU A 472 -5.65 -5.41 20.59
N LEU A 473 -6.92 -4.96 20.58
CA LEU A 473 -7.41 -3.81 19.80
C LEU A 473 -7.10 -2.43 20.44
N GLU A 474 -5.91 -2.24 21.02
CA GLU A 474 -5.45 -0.96 21.60
C GLU A 474 -6.27 -0.41 22.79
N LEU A 475 -7.02 -1.25 23.49
CA LEU A 475 -7.85 -0.83 24.62
C LEU A 475 -7.08 -0.85 25.93
N ASP A 476 -7.33 0.14 26.79
CA ASP A 476 -6.87 0.13 28.18
C ASP A 476 -7.47 -1.10 28.89
N TRP A 477 -6.61 -2.10 29.10
CA TRP A 477 -6.93 -3.39 29.69
C TRP A 477 -7.59 -3.27 31.07
N SER A 478 -7.32 -2.17 31.78
CA SER A 478 -7.61 -2.09 33.22
C SER A 478 -9.09 -1.93 33.55
N ASN A 479 -9.90 -1.28 32.71
CA ASN A 479 -11.27 -0.90 33.10
C ASN A 479 -12.38 -1.24 32.12
N ARG A 480 -12.13 -1.23 30.79
CA ARG A 480 -13.23 -1.37 29.81
C ARG A 480 -13.34 -2.74 29.19
N TYR A 481 -12.26 -3.51 29.17
CA TYR A 481 -12.24 -4.84 28.58
C TYR A 481 -13.34 -5.78 29.13
N PRO A 482 -13.54 -5.88 30.45
CA PRO A 482 -14.57 -6.75 31.01
C PRO A 482 -16.00 -6.30 30.58
N LEU A 483 -16.21 -4.99 30.44
CA LEU A 483 -17.48 -4.44 29.94
C LEU A 483 -17.73 -4.81 28.47
N TYR A 484 -16.69 -4.80 27.63
CA TYR A 484 -16.81 -5.20 26.23
C TYR A 484 -17.09 -6.69 26.06
N VAL A 485 -16.40 -7.55 26.82
CA VAL A 485 -16.68 -8.99 26.88
C VAL A 485 -18.14 -9.24 27.27
N LYS A 486 -18.63 -8.54 28.32
CA LYS A 486 -20.03 -8.61 28.74
C LYS A 486 -20.99 -8.23 27.62
N ARG A 487 -20.76 -7.09 26.94
CA ARG A 487 -21.62 -6.61 25.84
C ARG A 487 -21.64 -7.58 24.65
N ILE A 488 -20.49 -8.15 24.29
CA ILE A 488 -20.40 -9.15 23.21
C ILE A 488 -21.19 -10.40 23.58
N LEU A 489 -20.99 -10.94 24.79
CA LEU A 489 -21.72 -12.11 25.27
C LEU A 489 -23.23 -11.86 25.32
N GLN A 490 -23.65 -10.68 25.78
CA GLN A 490 -25.06 -10.29 25.79
C GLN A 490 -25.65 -10.25 24.37
N GLN A 491 -24.92 -9.76 23.36
CA GLN A 491 -25.40 -9.81 21.97
C GLN A 491 -25.48 -11.23 21.42
N ILE A 492 -24.53 -12.10 21.76
CA ILE A 492 -24.56 -13.50 21.33
C ILE A 492 -25.77 -14.22 21.94
N VAL A 493 -25.91 -14.14 23.26
CA VAL A 493 -26.88 -14.93 24.01
C VAL A 493 -28.29 -14.35 23.93
N HIS A 494 -28.42 -13.03 24.12
CA HIS A 494 -29.73 -12.40 24.35
C HIS A 494 -30.40 -11.97 23.05
N GLU A 495 -29.65 -11.40 22.11
CA GLU A 495 -30.24 -10.92 20.85
C GLU A 495 -30.45 -12.04 19.83
N LYS A 496 -29.71 -13.14 19.97
CA LYS A 496 -29.74 -14.25 19.00
C LYS A 496 -30.16 -15.60 19.59
N GLU A 497 -30.48 -15.66 20.89
CA GLU A 497 -30.86 -16.87 21.61
C GLU A 497 -29.85 -18.04 21.43
N LYS A 498 -28.56 -17.70 21.33
CA LYS A 498 -27.51 -18.68 21.01
C LYS A 498 -26.80 -19.19 22.26
N THR A 499 -26.44 -20.47 22.25
CA THR A 499 -25.50 -21.07 23.20
C THR A 499 -24.06 -20.71 22.82
N CYS A 500 -23.25 -20.31 23.80
CA CYS A 500 -21.90 -19.82 23.54
C CYS A 500 -20.85 -20.54 24.38
N LEU A 501 -19.80 -21.02 23.73
CA LEU A 501 -18.59 -21.51 24.39
C LEU A 501 -17.51 -20.43 24.34
N VAL A 502 -17.08 -19.96 25.51
CA VAL A 502 -16.09 -18.91 25.68
C VAL A 502 -14.73 -19.53 25.97
N LEU A 503 -13.76 -19.23 25.12
CA LEU A 503 -12.35 -19.56 25.32
C LEU A 503 -11.67 -18.37 26.00
N ALA A 504 -11.33 -18.51 27.28
CA ALA A 504 -10.83 -17.41 28.10
C ALA A 504 -9.53 -17.77 28.84
N LYS A 505 -8.66 -16.79 29.07
CA LYS A 505 -7.54 -16.96 30.01
C LYS A 505 -8.08 -17.08 31.43
N ALA A 506 -7.31 -17.73 32.32
CA ALA A 506 -7.70 -17.96 33.73
C ALA A 506 -8.20 -16.69 34.45
N HIS A 507 -7.53 -15.55 34.28
CA HIS A 507 -7.94 -14.29 34.94
C HIS A 507 -9.21 -13.65 34.34
N ILE A 508 -9.61 -14.02 33.12
CA ILE A 508 -10.83 -13.53 32.48
C ILE A 508 -12.02 -14.45 32.81
N GLU A 509 -11.76 -15.75 32.95
CA GLU A 509 -12.75 -16.75 33.33
C GLU A 509 -13.48 -16.39 34.62
N ASP A 510 -12.74 -16.03 35.68
CA ASP A 510 -13.33 -15.64 36.96
C ASP A 510 -14.32 -14.48 36.81
N TYR A 511 -13.99 -13.52 35.94
CA TYR A 511 -14.87 -12.40 35.62
C TYR A 511 -16.10 -12.84 34.82
N ILE A 512 -15.94 -13.67 33.78
CA ILE A 512 -17.07 -14.15 32.97
C ILE A 512 -18.05 -14.94 33.86
N ASN A 513 -17.55 -15.78 34.76
CA ASN A 513 -18.38 -16.54 35.69
C ASN A 513 -19.17 -15.62 36.64
N GLN A 514 -18.64 -14.45 37.01
CA GLN A 514 -19.36 -13.44 37.80
C GLN A 514 -20.45 -12.69 37.01
N LEU A 515 -20.42 -12.72 35.67
CA LEU A 515 -21.43 -12.05 34.86
C LEU A 515 -22.79 -12.76 34.86
N ASP A 516 -22.83 -14.04 35.27
CA ASP A 516 -24.03 -14.89 35.32
C ASP A 516 -24.87 -14.84 34.02
N ILE A 517 -24.19 -14.92 32.88
CA ILE A 517 -24.86 -14.92 31.58
C ILE A 517 -25.30 -16.35 31.26
N GLN A 518 -26.61 -16.59 31.25
CA GLN A 518 -27.20 -17.88 30.89
C GLN A 518 -26.73 -18.34 29.50
N ASN A 519 -26.76 -19.65 29.24
CA ASN A 519 -26.33 -20.25 27.97
C ASN A 519 -24.87 -19.97 27.57
N THR A 520 -24.03 -19.58 28.53
CA THR A 520 -22.58 -19.50 28.36
C THR A 520 -21.89 -20.67 29.03
N HIS A 521 -20.87 -21.19 28.37
CA HIS A 521 -19.95 -22.17 28.93
C HIS A 521 -18.56 -21.59 28.80
N VAL A 522 -17.77 -21.63 29.87
CA VAL A 522 -16.41 -21.09 29.85
C VAL A 522 -15.42 -22.24 29.92
N ILE A 523 -14.45 -22.24 29.00
CA ILE A 523 -13.31 -23.13 29.04
C ILE A 523 -12.06 -22.27 29.18
N ARG A 524 -11.23 -22.65 30.16
CA ARG A 524 -9.91 -22.07 30.36
C ARG A 524 -8.97 -22.44 29.21
N ALA A 525 -8.64 -21.45 28.40
CA ALA A 525 -7.67 -21.56 27.32
C ALA A 525 -6.26 -21.23 27.82
N HIS A 526 -5.37 -22.22 27.76
CA HIS A 526 -3.96 -22.11 28.19
C HIS A 526 -3.00 -21.96 27.02
N TYR A 527 -3.26 -21.01 26.11
CA TYR A 527 -2.34 -20.67 25.03
C TYR A 527 -1.72 -19.28 25.25
N GLU A 528 -0.46 -19.15 24.82
CA GLU A 528 0.24 -17.87 24.74
C GLU A 528 -0.47 -16.95 23.73
N THR A 529 -0.64 -15.68 24.09
CA THR A 529 -1.34 -14.69 23.26
C THR A 529 -0.65 -14.53 21.90
N GLY A 530 -1.44 -14.65 20.82
CA GLY A 530 -1.06 -14.15 19.50
C GLY A 530 -1.14 -15.14 18.33
N HIS A 531 -1.13 -16.46 18.57
CA HIS A 531 -0.94 -17.43 17.47
C HIS A 531 -1.70 -18.76 17.59
N SER A 532 -2.72 -18.86 18.44
CA SER A 532 -3.39 -20.14 18.64
C SER A 532 -4.50 -20.39 17.61
N ALA A 533 -4.36 -21.42 16.78
CA ALA A 533 -5.46 -21.91 15.94
C ALA A 533 -6.65 -22.51 16.73
N LEU A 534 -6.57 -22.57 18.07
CA LEU A 534 -7.53 -23.28 18.91
C LEU A 534 -8.98 -22.83 18.70
N PRO A 535 -9.33 -21.53 18.66
CA PRO A 535 -10.73 -21.14 18.48
C PRO A 535 -11.33 -21.62 17.16
N ILE A 536 -10.53 -21.60 16.09
CA ILE A 536 -10.95 -22.09 14.77
C ILE A 536 -11.14 -23.61 14.80
N LEU A 537 -10.18 -24.34 15.38
CA LEU A 537 -10.24 -25.79 15.54
C LEU A 537 -11.46 -26.22 16.36
N VAL A 538 -11.72 -25.53 17.47
CA VAL A 538 -12.85 -25.80 18.35
C VAL A 538 -14.19 -25.56 17.63
N ALA A 539 -14.29 -24.48 16.85
CA ALA A 539 -15.50 -24.18 16.08
C ALA A 539 -15.75 -25.21 14.97
N LEU A 540 -14.70 -25.56 14.22
CA LEU A 540 -14.78 -26.61 13.20
C LEU A 540 -15.06 -27.99 13.81
N PHE A 541 -14.53 -28.29 14.99
CA PHE A 541 -14.82 -29.55 15.66
C PHE A 541 -16.29 -29.65 16.09
N ASN A 542 -16.87 -28.56 16.63
CA ASN A 542 -18.25 -28.56 17.16
C ASN A 542 -19.31 -28.80 16.06
N GLY A 543 -19.07 -28.29 14.85
CA GLY A 543 -19.88 -28.66 13.69
C GLY A 543 -20.09 -27.54 12.66
N PRO A 544 -20.73 -27.86 11.52
CA PRO A 544 -20.78 -27.01 10.33
C PRO A 544 -21.60 -25.73 10.47
N GLN A 545 -22.42 -25.61 11.51
CA GLN A 545 -23.25 -24.43 11.76
C GLN A 545 -22.68 -23.52 12.86
N THR A 546 -21.52 -23.88 13.40
CA THR A 546 -20.92 -23.17 14.54
C THR A 546 -20.29 -21.86 14.07
N LEU A 547 -20.70 -20.74 14.66
CA LEU A 547 -20.09 -19.45 14.39
C LEU A 547 -18.83 -19.23 15.21
N LEU A 548 -17.90 -18.43 14.69
CA LEU A 548 -16.67 -18.06 15.37
C LEU A 548 -16.66 -16.57 15.67
N ALA A 549 -16.87 -16.18 16.92
CA ALA A 549 -16.67 -14.81 17.37
C ALA A 549 -15.20 -14.58 17.73
N SER A 550 -14.40 -14.10 16.76
CA SER A 550 -12.97 -13.85 16.95
C SER A 550 -12.43 -12.82 15.96
N ALA A 551 -11.42 -12.05 16.37
CA ALA A 551 -10.59 -11.22 15.50
C ALA A 551 -9.28 -11.92 15.08
N ILE A 552 -9.18 -13.23 15.31
CA ILE A 552 -7.94 -13.98 15.14
C ILE A 552 -7.45 -13.98 13.70
N ASP A 553 -6.14 -13.92 13.58
CA ASP A 553 -5.43 -14.12 12.33
C ASP A 553 -5.35 -15.62 12.01
N GLN A 554 -5.83 -16.01 10.84
CA GLN A 554 -5.96 -17.41 10.42
C GLN A 554 -4.61 -18.04 10.02
N ARG A 555 -3.55 -17.24 9.86
CA ARG A 555 -2.23 -17.69 9.38
C ARG A 555 -1.63 -18.88 10.13
N PRO A 556 -1.63 -18.92 11.48
CA PRO A 556 -1.10 -20.06 12.21
C PRO A 556 -1.82 -21.35 11.79
N PHE A 557 -3.14 -21.27 11.59
CA PHE A 557 -3.94 -22.42 11.21
C PHE A 557 -3.70 -22.86 9.76
N LYS A 558 -3.63 -21.93 8.80
CA LYS A 558 -3.33 -22.28 7.40
C LYS A 558 -1.99 -23.02 7.24
N SER A 559 -1.02 -22.71 8.10
CA SER A 559 0.32 -23.32 8.02
C SER A 559 0.34 -24.82 8.35
N ILE A 560 -0.67 -25.32 9.08
CA ILE A 560 -0.77 -26.73 9.48
C ILE A 560 -1.77 -27.56 8.68
N LEU A 561 -2.64 -26.94 7.86
CA LEU A 561 -3.65 -27.64 7.05
C LEU A 561 -3.13 -28.08 5.69
N GLU A 562 -3.50 -29.26 5.21
CA GLU A 562 -3.23 -29.66 3.82
C GLU A 562 -3.80 -28.63 2.83
N ILE A 563 -3.12 -28.42 1.69
CA ILE A 563 -3.44 -27.36 0.72
C ILE A 563 -4.92 -27.39 0.30
N LYS A 564 -5.48 -28.59 0.05
CA LYS A 564 -6.89 -28.76 -0.33
C LYS A 564 -7.90 -28.22 0.70
N HIS A 565 -7.52 -28.16 1.98
CA HIS A 565 -8.38 -27.66 3.06
C HIS A 565 -8.21 -26.17 3.33
N VAL A 566 -7.14 -25.54 2.84
CA VAL A 566 -6.89 -24.11 3.06
C VAL A 566 -7.96 -23.25 2.38
N ALA A 567 -8.31 -23.57 1.13
CA ALA A 567 -9.35 -22.86 0.41
C ALA A 567 -10.73 -23.00 1.09
N LEU A 568 -11.07 -24.23 1.51
CA LEU A 568 -12.32 -24.49 2.24
C LEU A 568 -12.37 -23.73 3.57
N LEU A 569 -11.24 -23.67 4.27
CA LEU A 569 -11.14 -22.89 5.51
C LEU A 569 -11.39 -21.40 5.26
N ASP A 570 -10.77 -20.83 4.23
CA ASP A 570 -10.94 -19.41 3.90
C ASP A 570 -12.42 -19.06 3.66
N GLN A 571 -13.08 -19.89 2.89
CA GLN A 571 -14.51 -19.79 2.61
C GLN A 571 -15.36 -19.99 3.87
N TRP A 572 -15.02 -20.98 4.72
CA TRP A 572 -15.71 -21.21 5.99
C TRP A 572 -15.57 -20.03 6.95
N ILE A 573 -14.36 -19.51 7.15
CA ILE A 573 -14.15 -18.38 8.06
C ILE A 573 -14.89 -17.14 7.56
N GLN A 574 -14.89 -16.88 6.25
CA GLN A 574 -15.64 -15.75 5.70
C GLN A 574 -17.15 -15.83 6.00
N THR A 575 -17.72 -17.04 5.99
CA THR A 575 -19.14 -17.32 6.20
C THR A 575 -19.54 -17.56 7.66
N HIS A 576 -18.58 -17.81 8.56
CA HIS A 576 -18.86 -18.16 9.97
C HIS A 576 -18.24 -17.19 10.99
N GLN A 577 -17.32 -16.31 10.60
CA GLN A 577 -16.64 -15.40 11.52
C GLN A 577 -17.49 -14.16 11.83
N LEU A 578 -17.77 -14.00 13.13
CA LEU A 578 -18.28 -12.78 13.74
C LEU A 578 -17.10 -11.96 14.23
N VAL A 579 -17.03 -10.69 13.83
CA VAL A 579 -15.99 -9.77 14.27
C VAL A 579 -16.62 -8.69 15.12
N ALA A 580 -16.17 -8.54 16.38
CA ALA A 580 -16.63 -7.44 17.22
C ALA A 580 -15.95 -6.14 16.80
N ILE A 581 -16.76 -5.14 16.51
CA ILE A 581 -16.30 -3.77 16.29
C ILE A 581 -16.49 -3.01 17.60
N VAL A 582 -15.37 -2.53 18.15
CA VAL A 582 -15.35 -1.78 19.41
C VAL A 582 -15.08 -0.31 19.11
N LYS A 583 -16.06 0.53 19.43
CA LYS A 583 -15.97 1.99 19.44
C LYS A 583 -16.09 2.47 20.90
N PRO A 584 -15.66 3.69 21.25
CA PRO A 584 -15.63 4.17 22.64
C PRO A 584 -16.91 3.91 23.44
N ASP A 585 -18.08 4.06 22.80
CA ASP A 585 -19.39 3.93 23.44
C ASP A 585 -20.24 2.76 22.91
N LEU A 586 -19.78 2.10 21.83
CA LEU A 586 -20.56 1.10 21.09
C LEU A 586 -19.72 -0.15 20.86
N VAL A 587 -20.28 -1.31 21.18
CA VAL A 587 -19.75 -2.61 20.75
C VAL A 587 -20.83 -3.29 19.95
N TYR A 588 -20.49 -3.84 18.79
CA TYR A 588 -21.42 -4.70 18.04
C TYR A 588 -20.68 -5.82 17.34
N LEU A 589 -21.36 -6.94 17.14
CA LEU A 589 -20.87 -8.04 16.32
C LEU A 589 -21.27 -7.84 14.86
N GLN A 590 -20.27 -7.70 14.00
CA GLN A 590 -20.47 -7.72 12.57
C GLN A 590 -20.79 -9.14 12.11
N ALA A 591 -21.87 -9.29 11.35
CA ALA A 591 -22.28 -10.57 10.79
C ALA A 591 -21.24 -11.13 9.79
N PRO A 592 -21.20 -12.46 9.60
CA PRO A 592 -20.34 -13.08 8.60
C PRO A 592 -20.75 -12.65 7.18
N CYS A 593 -19.83 -12.82 6.22
CA CYS A 593 -20.09 -12.47 4.83
C CYS A 593 -20.57 -13.72 4.14
N VAL A 594 -21.84 -13.79 3.81
CA VAL A 594 -22.40 -14.96 3.09
C VAL A 594 -22.19 -14.88 1.58
N TYR A 595 -21.54 -13.82 1.09
CA TYR A 595 -21.32 -13.59 -0.32
C TYR A 595 -19.84 -13.42 -0.67
N SER A 596 -19.53 -13.69 -1.94
CA SER A 596 -18.18 -13.50 -2.49
C SER A 596 -17.85 -12.01 -2.58
N THR A 597 -16.71 -11.62 -2.04
CA THR A 597 -16.12 -10.28 -2.19
C THR A 597 -15.17 -10.20 -3.39
N GLN A 598 -15.28 -11.14 -4.33
CA GLN A 598 -14.50 -11.17 -5.56
C GLN A 598 -15.30 -10.61 -6.73
N VAL A 599 -14.58 -10.21 -7.78
CA VAL A 599 -15.19 -9.90 -9.09
C VAL A 599 -15.97 -11.11 -9.57
N HIS A 600 -17.17 -10.92 -10.09
CA HIS A 600 -17.92 -12.00 -10.72
C HIS A 600 -18.79 -11.50 -11.87
N MET A 601 -19.00 -12.40 -12.83
CA MET A 601 -19.95 -12.25 -13.92
C MET A 601 -21.23 -12.99 -13.55
N GLN A 602 -22.36 -12.28 -13.52
CA GLN A 602 -23.69 -12.87 -13.34
C GLN A 602 -24.53 -12.52 -14.56
N GLU A 603 -24.97 -13.53 -15.31
CA GLU A 603 -25.74 -13.35 -16.56
C GLU A 603 -25.00 -12.45 -17.57
N LYS A 604 -25.38 -11.18 -17.66
CA LYS A 604 -24.80 -10.15 -18.54
C LYS A 604 -24.26 -8.95 -17.75
N GLN A 605 -23.96 -9.11 -16.46
CA GLN A 605 -23.40 -8.05 -15.64
C GLN A 605 -22.13 -8.48 -14.91
N TRP A 606 -21.12 -7.62 -14.93
CA TRP A 606 -19.96 -7.72 -14.03
C TRP A 606 -20.25 -6.94 -12.75
N LEU A 607 -19.93 -7.56 -11.62
CA LEU A 607 -20.00 -6.97 -10.30
C LEU A 607 -18.58 -6.94 -9.73
N ILE A 608 -18.05 -5.75 -9.54
CA ILE A 608 -16.65 -5.50 -9.22
C ILE A 608 -16.58 -4.78 -7.87
N PRO A 609 -16.17 -5.44 -6.77
CA PRO A 609 -15.99 -4.77 -5.49
C PRO A 609 -14.82 -3.80 -5.59
N TYR A 610 -14.87 -2.65 -4.91
CA TYR A 610 -13.73 -1.73 -4.94
C TYR A 610 -13.50 -0.99 -3.63
N TYR A 611 -12.24 -0.63 -3.40
CA TYR A 611 -11.79 0.16 -2.26
C TYR A 611 -11.68 1.64 -2.65
N ASP A 612 -12.38 2.51 -1.93
CA ASP A 612 -12.41 3.96 -2.20
C ASP A 612 -11.36 4.76 -1.42
N GLY A 613 -10.49 4.10 -0.65
CA GLY A 613 -9.53 4.77 0.21
C GLY A 613 -10.09 5.18 1.57
N SER A 614 -11.39 5.01 1.82
CA SER A 614 -11.93 5.21 3.16
C SER A 614 -11.31 4.18 4.10
N PRO A 615 -10.85 4.57 5.30
CA PRO A 615 -10.29 3.62 6.26
C PRO A 615 -11.41 2.65 6.61
N LEU A 616 -11.36 1.45 6.01
CA LEU A 616 -12.11 0.34 6.52
C LEU A 616 -11.56 0.11 7.92
N ALA A 617 -12.41 0.12 8.95
CA ALA A 617 -12.02 -0.59 10.17
C ALA A 617 -11.56 -1.98 9.72
N ASP A 618 -10.53 -2.59 10.33
CA ASP A 618 -9.96 -3.87 9.86
C ASP A 618 -11.00 -5.00 9.66
N ALA A 619 -12.20 -4.81 10.19
CA ALA A 619 -13.37 -5.67 10.06
C ALA A 619 -14.41 -5.23 9.00
N GLU A 620 -14.49 -3.94 8.64
CA GLU A 620 -15.48 -3.44 7.68
C GLU A 620 -15.22 -4.03 6.29
N LYS A 621 -16.24 -4.70 5.77
CA LYS A 621 -16.19 -5.40 4.49
C LYS A 621 -16.47 -4.43 3.35
N VAL A 622 -15.92 -4.72 2.17
CA VAL A 622 -16.19 -3.94 0.96
C VAL A 622 -17.67 -4.05 0.60
N ASN A 623 -18.40 -2.95 0.83
CA ASN A 623 -19.83 -2.83 0.53
C ASN A 623 -20.09 -2.02 -0.74
N ARG A 624 -19.04 -1.44 -1.35
CA ARG A 624 -19.13 -0.67 -2.59
C ARG A 624 -18.72 -1.50 -3.77
N TRP A 625 -19.58 -1.49 -4.77
CA TRP A 625 -19.46 -2.32 -5.95
C TRP A 625 -19.69 -1.47 -7.19
N PHE A 626 -18.95 -1.77 -8.23
CA PHE A 626 -19.11 -1.20 -9.56
C PHE A 626 -19.78 -2.26 -10.43
N ARG A 627 -20.95 -1.92 -10.96
CA ARG A 627 -21.73 -2.78 -11.84
C ARG A 627 -21.53 -2.34 -13.27
N VAL A 628 -21.19 -3.29 -14.14
CA VAL A 628 -21.16 -3.12 -15.60
C VAL A 628 -22.20 -4.05 -16.21
N GLN A 629 -23.33 -3.51 -16.64
CA GLN A 629 -24.39 -4.26 -17.31
C GLN A 629 -24.23 -4.14 -18.84
N ILE A 630 -24.20 -5.29 -19.51
CA ILE A 630 -24.11 -5.41 -20.97
C ILE A 630 -25.54 -5.50 -21.53
N THR A 631 -25.96 -4.50 -22.30
CA THR A 631 -27.30 -4.45 -22.91
C THR A 631 -27.42 -5.34 -24.14
#